data_AF-A0A0L6JHB0-F1
#
_entry.id   AF-A0A0L6JHB0-F1
#
_cell.length_a   1.000
_cell.length_b   1.000
_cell.length_c   1.000
_cell.angle_alpha   90.00
_cell.angle_beta   90.00
_cell.angle_gamma   90.00
#
_symmetry.space_group_name_H-M   'P 1'
#
loop_
_entity.id
_entity.type
_entity.pdbx_description
1 polymer ?
#
loop_
_entity_poly.entity_id
_entity_poly.type
_entity_poly.pdbx_seq_one_letter_code
_entity_poly.pdbx_strand_id
1 'polypeptide(L)'
;MNIGSADSPVTLWAGDINQDNSINMADVIKIAQCFNSNSDDENFKPDYDINKDKTINIADIIIVAKHFNATTDSYNDIAVKAIPN
;
A
#
# COMPACT_ATOMS: atom_id res chain seq x y z
N MET A 1 7.70 -19.90 13.40
CA MET A 1 6.29 -19.61 13.07
C MET A 1 6.29 -19.09 11.64
N ASN A 2 5.69 -19.83 10.72
CA ASN A 2 5.54 -19.37 9.33
C ASN A 2 4.17 -18.70 9.23
N ILE A 3 4.17 -17.40 8.95
CA ILE A 3 2.96 -16.58 8.84
C ILE A 3 2.27 -16.74 7.46
N GLY A 4 2.94 -17.32 6.47
CA GLY A 4 2.40 -17.67 5.16
C GLY A 4 3.35 -18.60 4.39
N SER A 5 2.93 -19.06 3.21
CA SER A 5 3.74 -19.85 2.28
C SER A 5 3.74 -19.21 0.89
N ALA A 6 4.58 -19.70 -0.03
CA ALA A 6 4.53 -19.24 -1.43
C ALA A 6 3.17 -19.50 -2.09
N ASP A 7 2.50 -20.59 -1.70
CA ASP A 7 1.17 -20.98 -2.20
C ASP A 7 0.02 -20.24 -1.50
N SER A 8 0.29 -19.60 -0.37
CA SER A 8 -0.69 -18.85 0.44
C SER A 8 0.02 -17.71 1.18
N PRO A 9 0.42 -16.64 0.46
CA PRO A 9 1.14 -15.53 1.06
C PRO A 9 0.22 -14.66 1.91
N VAL A 10 0.77 -14.07 2.96
CA VAL A 10 0.10 -12.98 3.68
C VAL A 10 0.08 -11.77 2.76
N THR A 11 -1.12 -11.26 2.47
CA THR A 11 -1.29 -10.06 1.67
C THR A 11 -1.19 -8.84 2.59
N LEU A 12 -0.41 -7.85 2.18
CA LEU A 12 -0.35 -6.53 2.82
C LEU A 12 -0.89 -5.50 1.82
N TRP A 13 -1.77 -4.62 2.29
CA TRP A 13 -2.31 -3.53 1.52
C TRP A 13 -1.39 -2.31 1.63
N ALA A 14 -0.94 -1.83 0.48
CA ALA A 14 -0.24 -0.55 0.39
C ALA A 14 -1.26 0.60 0.42
N GLY A 15 -0.85 1.75 0.96
CA GLY A 15 -1.65 2.98 0.91
C GLY A 15 -1.76 3.74 2.22
N ASP A 16 -1.32 3.19 3.35
CA ASP A 16 -1.15 3.93 4.61
C ASP A 16 0.21 4.64 4.61
N ILE A 17 0.25 5.81 3.98
CA ILE A 17 1.47 6.59 3.75
C ILE A 17 1.82 7.43 4.99
N ASN A 18 0.82 7.93 5.70
CA ASN A 18 1.02 8.71 6.91
C ASN A 18 1.20 7.85 8.17
N GLN A 19 1.01 6.53 8.07
CA GLN A 19 1.14 5.54 9.15
C GLN A 19 0.15 5.79 10.30
N ASP A 20 -1.08 6.22 9.97
CA ASP A 20 -2.15 6.44 10.93
C ASP A 20 -3.06 5.21 11.16
N ASN A 21 -2.70 4.07 10.56
CA ASN A 21 -3.45 2.80 10.56
C ASN A 21 -4.75 2.83 9.75
N SER A 22 -4.98 3.86 8.93
CA SER A 22 -6.20 4.02 8.13
C SER A 22 -5.86 4.49 6.71
N ILE A 23 -6.18 3.69 5.71
CA ILE A 23 -6.00 4.09 4.31
C ILE A 23 -7.11 5.07 3.93
N ASN A 24 -6.81 6.36 3.84
CA ASN A 24 -7.82 7.40 3.67
C ASN A 24 -7.34 8.58 2.80
N MET A 25 -8.09 9.68 2.79
CA MET A 25 -7.77 10.85 1.97
C MET A 25 -6.47 11.55 2.40
N ALA A 26 -6.06 11.42 3.66
CA ALA A 26 -4.79 11.94 4.15
C ALA A 26 -3.59 11.34 3.39
N ASP A 27 -3.66 10.04 3.07
CA ASP A 27 -2.64 9.35 2.28
C ASP A 27 -2.62 9.83 0.82
N VAL A 28 -3.80 9.97 0.23
CA VAL A 28 -3.95 10.49 -1.14
C VAL A 28 -3.37 11.91 -1.24
N ILE A 29 -3.62 12.76 -0.24
CA ILE A 29 -3.06 14.12 -0.19
C ILE A 29 -1.53 14.08 -0.11
N LYS A 30 -0.93 13.13 0.61
CA LYS A 30 0.54 12.96 0.66
C LYS A 30 1.12 12.63 -0.71
N ILE A 31 0.52 11.68 -1.42
CA ILE A 31 0.94 11.30 -2.78
C ILE A 31 0.77 12.49 -3.73
N ALA A 32 -0.33 13.23 -3.59
CA ALA A 32 -0.62 14.40 -4.41
C ALA A 32 0.45 15.51 -4.32
N GLN A 33 1.21 15.59 -3.22
CA GLN A 33 2.33 16.55 -3.06
C GLN A 33 3.46 16.32 -4.07
N CYS A 34 3.61 15.08 -4.55
CA CYS A 34 4.63 14.67 -5.52
C CYS A 34 4.00 14.24 -6.85
N PHE A 35 2.73 14.60 -7.10
CA PHE A 35 2.01 14.18 -8.28
C PHE A 35 2.71 14.64 -9.57
N ASN A 36 2.74 13.76 -10.58
CA ASN A 36 3.37 13.99 -11.87
C ASN A 36 4.89 14.20 -11.79
N SER A 37 5.54 13.62 -10.78
CA SER A 37 7.01 13.51 -10.70
C SER A 37 7.48 12.10 -11.08
N ASN A 38 8.71 12.00 -11.58
CA ASN A 38 9.37 10.74 -11.92
C ASN A 38 10.75 10.63 -11.25
N SER A 39 11.42 9.49 -11.35
CA SER A 39 12.70 9.24 -10.66
C SER A 39 13.84 10.23 -10.93
N ASP A 40 13.75 11.03 -11.99
CA ASP A 40 14.74 12.05 -12.32
C ASP A 40 14.41 13.43 -11.71
N ASP A 41 13.21 13.61 -11.14
CA ASP A 41 12.76 14.87 -10.55
C ASP A 41 13.14 14.98 -9.06
N GLU A 42 13.53 16.17 -8.59
CA GLU A 42 13.91 16.42 -7.18
C GLU A 42 12.76 16.20 -6.19
N ASN A 43 11.52 16.39 -6.65
CA ASN A 43 10.32 16.21 -5.84
C ASN A 43 9.83 14.76 -5.80
N PHE A 44 10.47 13.84 -6.54
CA PHE A 44 10.12 12.44 -6.50
C PHE A 44 10.48 11.82 -5.15
N LYS A 45 9.51 11.13 -4.58
CA LYS A 45 9.66 10.38 -3.35
C LYS A 45 9.39 8.91 -3.64
N PRO A 46 10.41 8.03 -3.60
CA PRO A 46 10.23 6.60 -3.86
C PRO A 46 9.15 5.94 -3.01
N ASP A 47 8.91 6.46 -1.80
CA ASP A 47 7.89 5.94 -0.88
C ASP A 47 6.44 6.22 -1.35
N TYR A 48 6.26 7.19 -2.27
CA TYR A 48 4.94 7.59 -2.80
C TYR A 48 4.65 6.94 -4.17
N ASP A 49 5.65 6.29 -4.78
CA ASP A 49 5.55 5.43 -5.96
C ASP A 49 5.19 4.01 -5.49
N ILE A 50 3.88 3.75 -5.38
CA ILE A 50 3.33 2.54 -4.77
C ILE A 50 3.53 1.34 -5.68
N ASN A 51 3.41 1.54 -7.00
CA ASN A 51 3.59 0.47 -7.98
C ASN A 51 5.05 0.25 -8.38
N LYS A 52 5.97 1.15 -7.98
CA LYS A 52 7.41 1.14 -8.27
C LYS A 52 7.71 1.24 -9.76
N ASP A 53 6.88 1.97 -10.51
CA ASP A 53 7.06 2.21 -11.94
C ASP A 53 7.96 3.41 -12.26
N LYS A 54 8.47 4.09 -11.21
CA LYS A 54 9.30 5.30 -11.24
C LYS A 54 8.55 6.58 -11.59
N THR A 55 7.22 6.58 -11.54
CA THR A 55 6.39 7.75 -11.82
C THR A 55 5.24 7.84 -10.82
N ILE A 56 5.15 8.95 -10.08
CA ILE A 56 4.05 9.18 -9.16
C ILE A 56 2.87 9.77 -9.93
N ASN A 57 1.82 8.98 -10.15
CA ASN A 57 0.66 9.40 -10.93
C ASN A 57 -0.66 8.78 -10.40
N ILE A 58 -1.71 8.81 -11.24
CA ILE A 58 -3.04 8.28 -10.88
C ILE A 58 -2.99 6.76 -10.63
N ALA A 59 -2.06 6.02 -11.21
CA ALA A 59 -1.87 4.59 -10.98
C ALA A 59 -1.60 4.29 -9.49
N ASP A 60 -0.78 5.09 -8.82
CA ASP A 60 -0.51 4.97 -7.38
C ASP A 60 -1.78 5.26 -6.57
N ILE A 61 -2.50 6.33 -6.92
CA ILE A 61 -3.75 6.71 -6.26
C ILE A 61 -4.82 5.61 -6.42
N ILE A 62 -4.89 4.96 -7.58
CA ILE A 62 -5.81 3.84 -7.81
C ILE A 62 -5.47 2.65 -6.90
N ILE A 63 -4.20 2.41 -6.57
CA ILE A 63 -3.82 1.35 -5.64
C ILE A 63 -4.31 1.66 -4.22
N VAL A 64 -4.13 2.90 -3.75
CA VAL A 64 -4.71 3.36 -2.47
C VAL A 64 -6.23 3.19 -2.48
N ALA A 65 -6.88 3.58 -3.59
CA ALA A 65 -8.33 3.52 -3.72
C ALA A 65 -8.91 2.08 -3.63
N LYS A 66 -8.12 1.04 -3.96
CA LYS A 66 -8.57 -0.36 -3.82
C LYS A 66 -8.90 -0.74 -2.38
N HIS A 67 -8.26 -0.11 -1.41
CA HIS A 67 -8.45 -0.35 0.02
C HIS A 67 -8.86 0.94 0.75
N PHE A 68 -9.56 1.84 0.07
CA PHE A 68 -10.00 3.10 0.66
C PHE A 68 -10.92 2.85 1.87
N ASN A 69 -10.69 3.60 2.95
CA ASN A 69 -11.35 3.48 4.24
C ASN A 69 -11.08 2.16 4.99
N ALA A 70 -10.03 1.42 4.61
CA ALA A 70 -9.58 0.25 5.34
C ALA A 70 -8.72 0.62 6.56
N THR A 71 -8.86 -0.15 7.63
CA THR A 71 -8.04 -0.08 8.84
C THR A 71 -7.37 -1.44 9.12
N THR A 72 -6.58 -1.54 10.19
CA THR A 72 -6.02 -2.83 10.65
C THR A 72 -7.09 -3.91 10.85
N ASP A 73 -8.29 -3.53 11.26
CA ASP A 73 -9.41 -4.44 11.51
C ASP A 73 -10.09 -4.92 10.21
N SER A 74 -9.78 -4.27 9.08
CA SER A 74 -10.33 -4.62 7.78
C SER A 74 -9.62 -5.81 7.13
N TYR A 75 -8.44 -6.20 7.65
CA TYR A 75 -7.82 -7.45 7.23
C TYR A 75 -8.74 -8.60 7.62
N ASN A 76 -9.11 -9.42 6.63
CA ASN A 76 -9.73 -10.69 6.94
C ASN A 76 -8.79 -11.47 7.85
N ASP A 77 -9.35 -11.98 8.95
CA ASP A 77 -8.65 -12.84 9.89
C ASP A 77 -7.86 -13.85 9.07
N ILE A 78 -6.53 -13.76 9.15
CA ILE A 78 -5.66 -14.55 8.29
C ILE A 78 -6.14 -15.97 8.52
N ALA A 79 -6.61 -16.64 7.47
CA ALA A 79 -6.85 -18.07 7.55
C ALA A 79 -5.47 -18.70 7.71
N VAL A 80 -4.91 -18.62 8.92
CA VAL A 80 -3.88 -19.50 9.43
C VAL A 80 -4.59 -20.84 9.50
N LYS A 81 -4.82 -21.44 8.33
CA LYS A 81 -4.89 -22.88 8.21
C LYS A 81 -3.54 -23.31 8.74
N ALA A 82 -3.54 -23.67 10.03
CA ALA A 82 -2.42 -24.33 10.66
C ALA A 82 -1.97 -25.39 9.66
N ILE A 83 -0.82 -25.15 9.02
CA ILE A 83 -0.22 -26.13 8.13
C ILE A 83 0.19 -27.24 9.11
N PRO A 84 -0.45 -28.43 9.09
CA PRO A 84 -0.06 -29.48 10.01
C PRO A 84 1.39 -29.86 9.72
N ASN A 85 2.14 -30.00 10.82
CA ASN A 85 3.57 -30.26 10.86
C ASN A 85 3.95 -31.59 10.19
#